data_AF-A0A7W3RKA7-F1
#
_entry.id   AF-A0A7W3RKA7-F1
#
_cell.length_a   1.000
_cell.length_b   1.000
_cell.length_c   1.000
_cell.angle_alpha   90.00
_cell.angle_beta   90.00
_cell.angle_gamma   90.00
#
_symmetry.space_group_name_H-M   'P 1'
#
loop_
_entity.id
_entity.type
_entity.pdbx_description
1 polymer ?
#
loop_
_entity_poly.entity_id
_entity_poly.type
_entity_poly.pdbx_seq_one_letter_code
_entity_poly.pdbx_strand_id
1 'polypeptide(L)'
;MTHGGAAAEEADGVRPAAGAERTRGRFSWPRRHPWLASAMALAVVAGGVAVPLALGDGGPSCQQLPASTRALAGNPAAATKALDPRDDMSRFPALRALLPTGRLCGDGGRVLGTVVAEATGTADAGTTATAADHTPAQARAVWAVVVVYGGSEVPPGAEPGLARMLAGYIADTTRAFAVSLDAKSPAVSARSATATDETGWSRFGAFLSPGDAHPDFAFNQDHAVGVLLGPLFDGLARDPQAFAILYGAERAYLAHYLERLTDKGTDPGYHPGKGPKGRKNPETRGVDSDLDDLARRVGGLMRTRSSAARAGHLDLAAYDRSVRRHTRGAYRAAPTRLTTRPPMGGIAGRPVSGPVRGDLMDGREQLSRTLDAWAKARKVPAARAAAMRQILDDGYIWAFRGGST
;
A
#
# COMPACT_ATOMS: atom_id res chain seq x y z
N MET A 1 -26.77 -28.94 -39.88
CA MET A 1 -26.39 -30.34 -40.13
C MET A 1 -26.25 -31.02 -38.78
N THR A 2 -27.06 -32.05 -38.57
CA THR A 2 -27.22 -32.87 -37.36
C THR A 2 -26.29 -34.08 -37.36
N HIS A 3 -25.83 -34.50 -36.18
CA HIS A 3 -25.70 -35.89 -35.66
C HIS A 3 -25.10 -35.77 -34.23
N GLY A 4 -25.73 -36.21 -33.13
CA GLY A 4 -25.94 -37.60 -32.65
C GLY A 4 -24.74 -38.01 -31.76
N GLY A 5 -24.78 -38.53 -30.52
CA GLY A 5 -25.79 -39.18 -29.67
C GLY A 5 -25.23 -40.51 -29.12
N ALA A 6 -25.29 -40.73 -27.79
CA ALA A 6 -25.09 -42.00 -27.02
C ALA A 6 -23.66 -42.58 -26.91
N ALA A 7 -23.26 -43.42 -25.94
CA ALA A 7 -23.69 -43.81 -24.58
C ALA A 7 -22.56 -44.69 -23.98
N ALA A 8 -22.73 -45.07 -22.70
CA ALA A 8 -21.83 -45.77 -21.77
C ALA A 8 -21.18 -47.09 -22.22
N GLU A 9 -20.07 -47.45 -21.56
CA GLU A 9 -19.77 -48.85 -21.21
C GLU A 9 -18.90 -48.92 -19.93
N GLU A 10 -19.37 -49.76 -19.00
CA GLU A 10 -18.78 -50.13 -17.71
C GLU A 10 -18.46 -51.64 -17.78
N ALA A 11 -17.27 -52.07 -17.34
CA ALA A 11 -16.97 -53.49 -17.11
C ALA A 11 -15.81 -53.66 -16.11
N ASP A 12 -16.18 -53.79 -14.84
CA ASP A 12 -15.94 -54.90 -13.90
C ASP A 12 -14.59 -55.67 -13.86
N GLY A 13 -14.14 -55.99 -12.63
CA GLY A 13 -13.45 -57.25 -12.36
C GLY A 13 -12.20 -57.29 -11.43
N VAL A 14 -12.44 -57.78 -10.19
CA VAL A 14 -11.60 -58.72 -9.39
C VAL A 14 -10.66 -58.18 -8.27
N ARG A 15 -10.96 -58.63 -7.02
CA ARG A 15 -10.13 -58.71 -5.78
C ARG A 15 -9.80 -60.22 -5.49
N PRO A 16 -9.21 -60.65 -4.34
CA PRO A 16 -7.82 -60.54 -3.81
C PRO A 16 -7.25 -61.93 -3.32
N ALA A 17 -5.98 -62.00 -2.83
CA ALA A 17 -5.42 -63.02 -1.90
C ALA A 17 -4.01 -62.56 -1.43
N ALA A 18 -3.53 -62.53 -0.16
CA ALA A 18 -3.52 -63.41 1.03
C ALA A 18 -2.24 -64.30 1.16
N GLY A 19 -1.52 -64.15 2.30
CA GLY A 19 -0.47 -65.06 2.85
C GLY A 19 0.98 -64.57 2.67
N ALA A 20 1.83 -64.19 3.65
CA ALA A 20 2.22 -64.68 4.99
C ALA A 20 3.46 -65.62 5.00
N GLU A 21 4.60 -65.15 5.52
CA GLU A 21 5.67 -65.88 6.28
C GLU A 21 6.82 -64.87 6.61
N ARG A 22 7.10 -64.42 7.84
CA ARG A 22 7.71 -65.00 9.07
C ARG A 22 9.18 -65.45 8.98
N THR A 23 10.06 -64.71 9.66
CA THR A 23 11.24 -65.17 10.45
C THR A 23 11.80 -63.97 11.25
N ARG A 24 11.56 -63.81 12.57
CA ARG A 24 12.39 -64.21 13.76
C ARG A 24 13.91 -64.05 13.56
N GLY A 25 14.75 -63.45 14.43
CA GLY A 25 14.69 -62.83 15.77
C GLY A 25 15.94 -61.90 15.91
N ARG A 26 16.26 -61.17 16.99
CA ARG A 26 16.29 -61.43 18.43
C ARG A 26 16.24 -60.11 19.22
N PHE A 27 15.74 -60.20 20.45
CA PHE A 27 15.69 -59.18 21.50
C PHE A 27 17.06 -58.87 22.12
N SER A 28 17.26 -57.62 22.56
CA SER A 28 17.88 -57.33 23.87
C SER A 28 17.39 -55.98 24.44
N TRP A 29 16.78 -56.06 25.62
CA TRP A 29 16.47 -54.95 26.52
C TRP A 29 17.73 -54.56 27.31
N PRO A 30 18.00 -53.27 27.57
CA PRO A 30 18.88 -52.90 28.68
C PRO A 30 18.09 -52.94 29.99
N ARG A 31 18.52 -53.85 30.86
CA ARG A 31 18.08 -54.01 32.24
C ARG A 31 18.44 -52.76 33.06
N ARG A 32 17.50 -52.34 33.91
CA ARG A 32 17.76 -51.52 35.09
C ARG A 32 18.68 -52.28 36.05
N HIS A 33 19.61 -51.60 36.70
CA HIS A 33 20.09 -52.00 38.01
C HIS A 33 20.08 -50.83 39.00
N PRO A 34 19.88 -51.12 40.29
CA PRO A 34 19.39 -50.17 41.27
C PRO A 34 20.45 -49.88 42.37
N TRP A 35 20.10 -48.95 43.26
CA TRP A 35 20.81 -48.56 44.50
C TRP A 35 22.05 -47.66 44.35
N LEU A 36 21.89 -46.39 44.73
CA LEU A 36 22.58 -45.78 45.88
C LEU A 36 21.90 -44.46 46.29
N ALA A 37 21.46 -44.45 47.56
CA ALA A 37 21.17 -43.37 48.52
C ALA A 37 21.04 -41.92 47.99
N SER A 38 19.87 -41.27 48.11
CA SER A 38 19.41 -40.55 49.33
C SER A 38 20.40 -39.50 49.85
N ALA A 39 20.17 -38.24 49.48
CA ALA A 39 20.35 -37.09 50.37
C ALA A 39 19.45 -35.94 49.90
N MET A 40 18.33 -35.76 50.60
CA MET A 40 17.56 -34.53 50.58
C MET A 40 18.37 -33.42 51.27
N ALA A 41 18.43 -32.24 50.66
CA ALA A 41 18.57 -31.00 51.40
C ALA A 41 17.68 -29.94 50.74
N LEU A 42 16.53 -29.69 51.38
CA LEU A 42 15.70 -28.52 51.15
C LEU A 42 16.52 -27.25 51.37
N ALA A 43 16.47 -26.32 50.43
CA ALA A 43 16.63 -24.90 50.69
C ALA A 43 15.51 -24.15 49.97
N VAL A 44 14.33 -24.15 50.59
CA VAL A 44 13.26 -23.19 50.27
C VAL A 44 13.69 -21.87 50.89
N VAL A 45 14.26 -20.98 50.07
CA VAL A 45 14.34 -19.56 50.40
C VAL A 45 13.20 -18.87 49.65
N ALA A 46 12.22 -18.44 50.43
CA ALA A 46 11.09 -17.64 50.01
C ALA A 46 11.58 -16.29 49.47
N GLY A 47 11.74 -16.20 48.15
CA GLY A 47 11.72 -14.93 47.42
C GLY A 47 10.27 -14.60 47.11
N GLY A 48 9.61 -13.84 47.98
CA GLY A 48 8.26 -13.33 47.76
C GLY A 48 8.21 -12.46 46.51
N VAL A 49 7.81 -13.04 45.39
CA VAL A 49 7.34 -12.26 44.25
C VAL A 49 5.92 -11.84 44.60
N ALA A 50 5.77 -10.57 44.98
CA ALA A 50 4.47 -9.93 45.05
C ALA A 50 3.83 -10.02 43.67
N VAL A 51 2.95 -11.00 43.49
CA VAL A 51 2.01 -11.05 42.37
C VAL A 51 1.03 -9.91 42.64
N PRO A 52 0.96 -8.85 41.82
CA PRO A 52 -0.16 -7.96 41.88
C PRO A 52 -1.35 -8.78 41.39
N LEU A 53 -2.23 -9.15 42.30
CA LEU A 53 -3.59 -9.59 41.97
C LEU A 53 -4.29 -8.39 41.33
N ALA A 54 -4.08 -8.22 40.02
CA ALA A 54 -4.87 -7.33 39.20
C ALA A 54 -6.22 -8.01 38.94
N LEU A 55 -7.15 -7.80 39.87
CA LEU A 55 -8.57 -7.78 39.55
C LEU A 55 -8.81 -6.51 38.74
N GLY A 56 -8.87 -6.64 37.42
CA GLY A 56 -9.15 -5.54 36.50
C GLY A 56 -9.59 -6.07 35.15
N ASP A 57 -10.90 -6.07 34.93
CA ASP A 57 -11.65 -6.12 33.67
C ASP A 57 -10.93 -6.63 32.42
N GLY A 58 -11.36 -7.81 31.96
CA GLY A 58 -10.96 -8.44 30.70
C GLY A 58 -11.36 -7.65 29.46
N GLY A 59 -10.74 -6.51 29.24
CA GLY A 59 -10.53 -5.95 27.91
C GLY A 59 -9.43 -6.72 27.17
N PRO A 60 -9.37 -6.69 25.83
CA PRO A 60 -8.27 -7.33 25.10
C PRO A 60 -6.94 -6.76 25.60
N SER A 61 -6.07 -7.63 26.11
CA SER A 61 -4.74 -7.27 26.57
C SER A 61 -3.98 -6.59 25.44
N CYS A 62 -3.56 -5.35 25.63
CA CYS A 62 -2.72 -4.67 24.65
C CYS A 62 -1.31 -5.28 24.65
N GLN A 63 -0.65 -5.29 23.48
CA GLN A 63 0.72 -5.73 23.35
C GLN A 63 1.69 -4.54 23.50
N GLN A 64 2.79 -4.72 24.21
CA GLN A 64 3.86 -3.71 24.25
C GLN A 64 4.58 -3.65 22.90
N LEU A 65 4.80 -2.45 22.37
CA LEU A 65 5.69 -2.28 21.21
C LEU A 65 7.10 -2.73 21.60
N PRO A 66 7.78 -3.60 20.81
CA PRO A 66 9.13 -4.05 21.14
C PRO A 66 10.08 -2.88 21.39
N ALA A 67 10.90 -2.96 22.43
CA ALA A 67 11.87 -1.92 22.77
C ALA A 67 12.84 -1.65 21.62
N SER A 68 13.20 -2.69 20.87
CA SER A 68 13.99 -2.61 19.64
C SER A 68 13.32 -1.76 18.56
N THR A 69 12.01 -1.91 18.35
CA THR A 69 11.25 -1.07 17.40
C THR A 69 11.15 0.36 17.91
N ARG A 70 10.84 0.56 19.20
CA ARG A 70 10.75 1.90 19.80
C ARG A 70 12.08 2.66 19.69
N ALA A 71 13.21 1.98 19.82
CA ALA A 71 14.55 2.58 19.68
C ALA A 71 14.89 3.06 18.26
N LEU A 72 14.10 2.67 17.25
CA LEU A 72 14.28 3.15 15.86
C LEU A 72 13.68 4.55 15.65
N ALA A 73 12.73 4.97 16.50
CA ALA A 73 12.06 6.25 16.34
C ALA A 73 13.05 7.42 16.53
N GLY A 74 13.01 8.38 15.61
CA GLY A 74 13.96 9.49 15.55
C GLY A 74 15.30 9.11 14.91
N ASN A 75 15.45 7.91 14.35
CA ASN A 75 16.64 7.48 13.63
C ASN A 75 16.29 6.87 12.25
N PRO A 76 16.04 7.73 11.23
CA PRO A 76 15.59 7.28 9.91
C PRO A 76 16.53 6.28 9.24
N ALA A 77 17.85 6.43 9.40
CA ALA A 77 18.83 5.52 8.82
C ALA A 77 18.75 4.12 9.46
N ALA A 78 18.63 4.05 10.79
CA ALA A 78 18.46 2.78 11.48
C ALA A 78 17.10 2.14 11.16
N ALA A 79 16.02 2.94 11.14
CA ALA A 79 14.68 2.50 10.79
C ALA A 79 14.64 1.90 9.37
N THR A 80 15.24 2.59 8.38
CA THR A 80 15.36 2.10 7.00
C THR A 80 16.11 0.77 6.96
N LYS A 81 17.27 0.68 7.64
CA LYS A 81 18.08 -0.54 7.68
C LYS A 81 17.35 -1.72 8.33
N ALA A 82 16.49 -1.45 9.31
CA ALA A 82 15.72 -2.45 10.04
C ALA A 82 14.49 -2.95 9.25
N LEU A 83 13.85 -2.08 8.48
CA LEU A 83 12.69 -2.42 7.64
C LEU A 83 13.04 -2.77 6.19
N ASP A 84 14.32 -2.75 5.80
CA ASP A 84 14.78 -3.21 4.48
C ASP A 84 14.84 -4.75 4.41
N PRO A 85 13.93 -5.43 3.66
CA PRO A 85 13.97 -6.89 3.47
C PRO A 85 15.20 -7.40 2.72
N ARG A 86 15.97 -6.50 2.07
CA ARG A 86 16.92 -6.78 0.99
C ARG A 86 16.24 -7.31 -0.28
N ASP A 87 16.97 -7.30 -1.38
CA ASP A 87 16.46 -7.79 -2.67
C ASP A 87 16.18 -9.31 -2.64
N ASP A 88 16.97 -10.05 -1.86
CA ASP A 88 16.86 -11.51 -1.68
C ASP A 88 15.88 -11.93 -0.56
N MET A 89 15.18 -10.96 0.05
CA MET A 89 14.21 -11.18 1.12
C MET A 89 14.78 -11.82 2.40
N SER A 90 16.11 -11.92 2.52
CA SER A 90 16.80 -12.58 3.65
C SER A 90 16.49 -11.97 5.00
N ARG A 91 16.04 -10.70 5.05
CA ARG A 91 15.67 -9.98 6.29
C ARG A 91 14.18 -9.91 6.57
N PHE A 92 13.35 -10.45 5.68
CA PHE A 92 11.90 -10.34 5.81
C PHE A 92 11.33 -10.95 7.11
N PRO A 93 11.79 -12.11 7.62
CA PRO A 93 11.32 -12.61 8.90
C PRO A 93 11.65 -11.68 10.08
N ALA A 94 12.85 -11.10 10.06
CA ALA A 94 13.31 -10.20 11.13
C ALA A 94 12.55 -8.87 11.12
N LEU A 95 12.31 -8.27 9.95
CA LEU A 95 11.53 -7.03 9.88
C LEU A 95 10.05 -7.26 10.24
N ARG A 96 9.47 -8.42 9.89
CA ARG A 96 8.08 -8.72 10.22
C ARG A 96 7.85 -8.72 11.74
N ALA A 97 8.83 -9.16 12.52
CA ALA A 97 8.78 -9.09 13.98
C ALA A 97 8.77 -7.65 14.53
N LEU A 98 9.22 -6.66 13.74
CA LEU A 98 9.20 -5.23 14.11
C LEU A 98 7.86 -4.55 13.79
N LEU A 99 6.99 -5.22 13.02
CA LEU A 99 5.70 -4.73 12.55
C LEU A 99 4.55 -5.54 13.16
N PRO A 100 4.28 -5.39 14.48
CA PRO A 100 3.22 -6.12 15.14
C PRO A 100 1.83 -5.70 14.63
N THR A 101 0.86 -6.60 14.75
CA THR A 101 -0.55 -6.35 14.42
C THR A 101 -1.39 -6.26 15.69
N GLY A 102 -2.60 -5.73 15.59
CA GLY A 102 -3.52 -5.60 16.71
C GLY A 102 -3.21 -4.43 17.65
N ARG A 103 -3.83 -4.43 18.84
CA ARG A 103 -3.81 -3.29 19.76
C ARG A 103 -2.48 -3.18 20.52
N LEU A 104 -1.79 -2.05 20.34
CA LEU A 104 -0.57 -1.71 21.07
C LEU A 104 -0.87 -0.89 22.33
N CYS A 105 -0.07 -1.08 23.37
CA CYS A 105 -0.19 -0.33 24.62
C CYS A 105 0.33 1.10 24.50
N GLY A 106 -0.33 2.03 25.21
CA GLY A 106 0.10 3.42 25.33
C GLY A 106 0.24 4.11 23.98
N ASP A 107 1.42 4.67 23.70
CA ASP A 107 1.74 5.36 22.45
C ASP A 107 2.30 4.45 21.35
N GLY A 108 2.26 3.12 21.54
CA GLY A 108 2.91 2.14 20.67
C GLY A 108 2.53 2.27 19.19
N GLY A 109 1.23 2.47 18.89
CA GLY A 109 0.78 2.68 17.51
C GLY A 109 1.37 3.95 16.89
N ARG A 110 1.35 5.07 17.62
CA ARG A 110 1.92 6.34 17.17
C ARG A 110 3.42 6.21 16.89
N VAL A 111 4.17 5.58 17.80
CA VAL A 111 5.62 5.35 17.63
C VAL A 111 5.89 4.45 16.43
N LEU A 112 5.14 3.37 16.26
CA LEU A 112 5.26 2.49 15.10
C LEU A 112 5.00 3.25 13.78
N GLY A 113 3.97 4.09 13.75
CA GLY A 113 3.69 4.97 12.61
C GLY A 113 4.86 5.90 12.29
N THR A 114 5.50 6.49 13.30
CA THR A 114 6.72 7.31 13.13
C THR A 114 7.86 6.49 12.54
N VAL A 115 8.15 5.30 13.09
CA VAL A 115 9.23 4.42 12.58
C VAL A 115 9.00 4.06 11.11
N VAL A 116 7.76 3.73 10.72
CA VAL A 116 7.43 3.40 9.33
C VAL A 116 7.62 4.60 8.40
N ALA A 117 7.16 5.79 8.79
CA ALA A 117 7.33 7.00 7.99
C ALA A 117 8.82 7.36 7.80
N GLU A 118 9.61 7.28 8.87
CA GLU A 118 11.05 7.55 8.87
C GLU A 118 11.83 6.52 8.04
N ALA A 119 11.52 5.23 8.19
CA ALA A 119 12.18 4.14 7.45
C ALA A 119 11.96 4.21 5.94
N THR A 120 10.93 4.92 5.50
CA THR A 120 10.54 5.02 4.09
C THR A 120 10.91 6.37 3.48
N GLY A 121 11.59 7.24 4.25
CA GLY A 121 12.04 8.55 3.79
C GLY A 121 10.93 9.59 3.68
N THR A 122 9.77 9.34 4.29
CA THR A 122 8.61 10.22 4.17
C THR A 122 8.59 11.22 5.33
N ALA A 123 8.85 12.49 5.01
CA ALA A 123 8.76 13.58 5.98
C ALA A 123 7.30 13.98 6.23
N ASP A 124 7.05 14.72 7.30
CA ASP A 124 5.73 15.30 7.57
C ASP A 124 5.28 16.18 6.40
N ALA A 125 4.08 15.89 5.88
CA ALA A 125 3.44 16.66 4.83
C ALA A 125 3.26 18.12 5.29
N GLY A 126 4.04 19.05 4.73
CA GLY A 126 4.06 20.45 5.17
C GLY A 126 5.44 20.98 5.47
N THR A 127 6.45 20.12 5.62
CA THR A 127 7.83 20.56 5.66
C THR A 127 8.25 20.98 4.23
N THR A 128 8.72 22.21 4.09
CA THR A 128 9.26 22.78 2.83
C THR A 128 10.63 22.20 2.47
N ALA A 129 11.09 21.18 3.18
CA ALA A 129 12.27 20.44 2.79
C ALA A 129 12.00 19.84 1.42
N THR A 130 12.83 20.21 0.43
CA THR A 130 12.88 19.51 -0.85
C THR A 130 12.99 18.02 -0.54
N ALA A 131 11.93 17.26 -0.78
CA ALA A 131 11.95 15.83 -0.54
C ALA A 131 13.15 15.26 -1.28
N ALA A 132 13.99 14.51 -0.58
CA ALA A 132 15.10 13.80 -1.22
C ALA A 132 14.54 12.69 -2.11
N ASP A 133 15.31 12.31 -3.13
CA ASP A 133 15.01 11.10 -3.89
C ASP A 133 15.00 9.88 -2.96
N HIS A 134 14.02 8.99 -3.14
CA HIS A 134 13.93 7.76 -2.38
C HIS A 134 15.03 6.78 -2.80
N THR A 135 15.62 6.12 -1.81
CA THR A 135 16.62 5.07 -2.03
C THR A 135 15.96 3.71 -2.25
N PRO A 136 16.65 2.76 -2.90
CA PRO A 136 16.12 1.40 -3.06
C PRO A 136 15.77 0.72 -1.74
N ALA A 137 16.52 0.97 -0.66
CA ALA A 137 16.22 0.40 0.65
C ALA A 137 14.89 0.94 1.24
N GLN A 138 14.61 2.24 1.06
CA GLN A 138 13.33 2.83 1.48
C GLN A 138 12.17 2.28 0.65
N ALA A 139 12.34 2.17 -0.67
CA ALA A 139 11.34 1.56 -1.55
C ALA A 139 11.03 0.11 -1.18
N ARG A 140 12.04 -0.71 -0.86
CA ARG A 140 11.82 -2.08 -0.37
C ARG A 140 11.12 -2.11 0.99
N ALA A 141 11.41 -1.16 1.88
CA ALA A 141 10.70 -1.04 3.15
C ALA A 141 9.21 -0.74 2.94
N VAL A 142 8.86 0.12 1.97
CA VAL A 142 7.45 0.36 1.60
C VAL A 142 6.79 -0.94 1.15
N TRP A 143 7.41 -1.67 0.22
CA TRP A 143 6.89 -2.96 -0.24
C TRP A 143 6.67 -3.91 0.94
N ALA A 144 7.63 -4.02 1.86
CA ALA A 144 7.54 -4.93 3.00
C ALA A 144 6.42 -4.56 3.98
N VAL A 145 6.26 -3.25 4.27
CA VAL A 145 5.17 -2.76 5.13
C VAL A 145 3.81 -3.04 4.50
N VAL A 146 3.68 -2.78 3.19
CA VAL A 146 2.45 -3.07 2.43
C VAL A 146 2.12 -4.56 2.44
N VAL A 147 3.12 -5.42 2.29
CA VAL A 147 2.94 -6.87 2.40
C VAL A 147 2.44 -7.28 3.79
N VAL A 148 3.02 -6.72 4.86
CA VAL A 148 2.68 -7.10 6.24
C VAL A 148 1.26 -6.66 6.60
N TYR A 149 0.89 -5.43 6.26
CA TYR A 149 -0.42 -4.87 6.63
C TYR A 149 -1.49 -4.96 5.54
N GLY A 150 -1.14 -5.37 4.32
CA GLY A 150 -2.10 -5.51 3.21
C GLY A 150 -3.23 -6.48 3.51
N GLY A 151 -2.97 -7.52 4.30
CA GLY A 151 -3.97 -8.49 4.75
C GLY A 151 -4.23 -8.49 6.25
N SER A 152 -3.70 -7.50 6.98
CA SER A 152 -3.68 -7.51 8.45
C SER A 152 -4.20 -6.21 9.04
N GLU A 153 -4.68 -6.24 10.29
CA GLU A 153 -5.08 -5.03 10.99
C GLU A 153 -3.86 -4.15 11.31
N VAL A 154 -3.92 -2.88 10.92
CA VAL A 154 -2.95 -1.86 11.32
C VAL A 154 -3.20 -1.48 12.79
N PRO A 155 -2.17 -1.47 13.65
CA PRO A 155 -2.34 -1.05 15.04
C PRO A 155 -2.92 0.37 15.16
N PRO A 156 -3.94 0.58 16.01
CA PRO A 156 -4.51 1.89 16.24
C PRO A 156 -3.46 2.93 16.64
N GLY A 157 -3.45 4.07 15.95
CA GLY A 157 -2.49 5.16 16.07
C GLY A 157 -1.33 5.10 15.07
N ALA A 158 -1.09 3.98 14.39
CA ALA A 158 -0.05 3.86 13.36
C ALA A 158 -0.51 4.37 11.98
N GLU A 159 -1.83 4.46 11.77
CA GLU A 159 -2.45 4.76 10.48
C GLU A 159 -1.94 6.07 9.85
N PRO A 160 -1.80 7.19 10.60
CA PRO A 160 -1.25 8.41 10.01
C PRO A 160 0.20 8.25 9.52
N GLY A 161 1.00 7.40 10.14
CA GLY A 161 2.38 7.12 9.70
C GLY A 161 2.42 6.32 8.41
N LEU A 162 1.60 5.25 8.33
CA LEU A 162 1.45 4.45 7.12
C LEU A 162 0.83 5.25 5.97
N ALA A 163 -0.11 6.16 6.27
CA ALA A 163 -0.69 7.06 5.28
C ALA A 163 0.35 8.03 4.70
N ARG A 164 1.28 8.55 5.51
CA ARG A 164 2.41 9.37 5.02
C ARG A 164 3.35 8.57 4.14
N MET A 165 3.65 7.32 4.53
CA MET A 165 4.42 6.40 3.70
C MET A 165 3.79 6.26 2.31
N LEU A 166 2.51 5.87 2.23
CA LEU A 166 1.84 5.69 0.94
C LEU A 166 1.75 7.00 0.13
N ALA A 167 1.47 8.11 0.80
CA ALA A 167 1.47 9.43 0.17
C ALA A 167 2.86 9.83 -0.37
N GLY A 168 3.96 9.39 0.26
CA GLY A 168 5.31 9.63 -0.23
C GLY A 168 5.64 8.89 -1.53
N TYR A 169 4.91 7.80 -1.81
CA TYR A 169 5.06 6.98 -3.02
C TYR A 169 3.77 7.05 -3.85
N ILE A 170 3.16 8.25 -3.94
CA ILE A 170 1.82 8.44 -4.52
C ILE A 170 1.72 7.96 -5.96
N ALA A 171 2.76 8.17 -6.78
CA ALA A 171 2.74 7.75 -8.19
C ALA A 171 2.69 6.21 -8.32
N ASP A 172 3.42 5.49 -7.47
CA ASP A 172 3.44 4.03 -7.48
C ASP A 172 2.16 3.46 -6.87
N THR A 173 1.72 4.02 -5.74
CA THR A 173 0.55 3.53 -5.02
C THR A 173 -0.74 3.82 -5.76
N THR A 174 -0.83 4.90 -6.55
CA THR A 174 -2.00 5.18 -7.40
C THR A 174 -2.18 4.09 -8.45
N ARG A 175 -1.09 3.64 -9.09
CA ARG A 175 -1.09 2.76 -10.28
C ARG A 175 -1.03 1.26 -10.01
N ALA A 176 -0.90 0.83 -8.76
CA ALA A 176 -0.53 -0.54 -8.39
C ALA A 176 -1.50 -1.66 -8.83
N PHE A 177 -2.55 -1.34 -9.58
CA PHE A 177 -3.50 -2.29 -10.18
C PHE A 177 -2.96 -2.97 -11.46
N ALA A 178 -1.85 -2.47 -12.03
CA ALA A 178 -1.20 -3.06 -13.20
C ALA A 178 -0.16 -4.11 -12.79
N VAL A 179 -0.60 -5.36 -12.60
CA VAL A 179 0.28 -6.48 -12.22
C VAL A 179 1.16 -6.87 -13.41
N SER A 180 2.46 -6.63 -13.32
CA SER A 180 3.46 -7.30 -14.16
C SER A 180 4.00 -8.51 -13.40
N LEU A 181 3.71 -9.72 -13.88
CA LEU A 181 4.09 -10.97 -13.19
C LEU A 181 5.61 -11.25 -13.19
N ASP A 182 6.42 -10.37 -13.78
CA ASP A 182 7.86 -10.59 -13.99
C ASP A 182 8.76 -9.75 -13.07
N ALA A 183 8.20 -9.16 -12.01
CA ALA A 183 8.97 -8.41 -11.03
C ALA A 183 10.00 -9.32 -10.33
N LYS A 184 11.28 -8.89 -10.33
CA LYS A 184 12.42 -9.69 -9.84
C LYS A 184 12.88 -9.31 -8.43
N SER A 185 12.47 -8.15 -7.94
CA SER A 185 12.88 -7.60 -6.65
C SER A 185 11.79 -6.70 -6.08
N PRO A 186 11.71 -6.53 -4.74
CA PRO A 186 10.68 -5.71 -4.08
C PRO A 186 10.80 -4.21 -4.34
N ALA A 187 11.89 -3.76 -4.96
CA ALA A 187 12.05 -2.40 -5.45
C ALA A 187 12.89 -2.38 -6.74
N VAL A 188 12.77 -1.29 -7.48
CA VAL A 188 13.58 -0.99 -8.66
C VAL A 188 14.35 0.32 -8.48
N SER A 189 15.52 0.40 -9.10
CA SER A 189 16.28 1.65 -9.16
C SER A 189 15.61 2.68 -10.08
N ALA A 190 15.91 3.97 -9.90
CA ALA A 190 15.41 5.04 -10.75
C ALA A 190 15.70 4.84 -12.25
N ARG A 191 16.90 4.33 -12.57
CA ARG A 191 17.30 4.01 -13.95
C ARG A 191 16.40 2.92 -14.53
N SER A 192 16.07 1.90 -13.74
CA SER A 192 15.21 0.81 -14.18
C SER A 192 13.76 1.25 -14.27
N ALA A 193 13.28 2.10 -13.35
CA ALA A 193 11.92 2.62 -13.37
C ALA A 193 11.66 3.55 -14.56
N THR A 194 12.66 4.31 -15.00
CA THR A 194 12.56 5.19 -16.18
C THR A 194 12.75 4.46 -17.51
N ALA A 195 13.13 3.17 -17.48
CA ALA A 195 13.16 2.36 -18.68
C ALA A 195 11.75 2.18 -19.25
N THR A 196 11.62 2.34 -20.56
CA THR A 196 10.36 2.22 -21.26
C THR A 196 10.28 0.91 -22.02
N ASP A 197 9.09 0.34 -22.12
CA ASP A 197 8.82 -0.81 -22.97
C ASP A 197 8.85 -0.44 -24.46
N GLU A 198 8.58 -1.41 -25.34
CA GLU A 198 8.52 -1.20 -26.80
C GLU A 198 7.47 -0.16 -27.24
N THR A 199 6.54 0.20 -26.35
CA THR A 199 5.53 1.23 -26.57
C THR A 199 5.95 2.60 -26.04
N GLY A 200 7.15 2.72 -25.49
CA GLY A 200 7.67 3.96 -24.90
C GLY A 200 7.09 4.23 -23.52
N TRP A 201 6.50 3.23 -22.85
CA TRP A 201 5.82 3.39 -21.57
C TRP A 201 6.59 2.77 -20.41
N SER A 202 6.65 3.47 -19.29
CA SER A 202 7.12 2.90 -18.02
C SER A 202 5.92 2.44 -17.20
N ARG A 203 6.02 1.24 -16.63
CA ARG A 203 4.99 0.70 -15.72
C ARG A 203 4.85 1.47 -14.40
N PHE A 204 5.85 2.26 -14.03
CA PHE A 204 5.80 3.14 -12.86
C PHE A 204 5.13 4.49 -13.18
N GLY A 205 4.81 4.72 -14.46
CA GLY A 205 4.02 5.84 -14.93
C GLY A 205 4.84 6.94 -15.61
N ALA A 206 4.14 8.03 -15.94
CA ALA A 206 4.73 9.21 -16.55
C ALA A 206 5.37 10.14 -15.50
N PHE A 207 6.32 10.96 -15.95
CA PHE A 207 6.91 12.07 -15.18
C PHE A 207 7.72 11.72 -13.93
N LEU A 208 8.32 10.53 -13.89
CA LEU A 208 9.13 10.05 -12.76
C LEU A 208 10.37 10.92 -12.51
N SER A 209 10.71 11.15 -11.25
CA SER A 209 12.02 11.71 -10.88
C SER A 209 13.12 10.76 -11.39
N PRO A 210 14.19 11.25 -12.03
CA PRO A 210 15.29 10.41 -12.49
C PRO A 210 16.13 9.83 -11.34
N GLY A 211 15.94 10.29 -10.10
CA GLY A 211 16.68 9.82 -8.92
C GLY A 211 15.88 8.90 -7.99
N ASP A 212 14.55 8.84 -8.12
CA ASP A 212 13.69 8.08 -7.21
C ASP A 212 13.75 6.57 -7.46
N ALA A 213 13.95 5.79 -6.39
CA ALA A 213 13.64 4.37 -6.39
C ALA A 213 12.14 4.11 -6.17
N HIS A 214 11.64 3.01 -6.74
CA HIS A 214 10.21 2.69 -6.72
C HIS A 214 9.97 1.30 -6.08
N PRO A 215 9.01 1.14 -5.15
CA PRO A 215 8.54 -0.17 -4.72
C PRO A 215 7.92 -0.91 -5.91
N ASP A 216 8.22 -2.20 -6.00
CA ASP A 216 7.67 -3.05 -7.04
C ASP A 216 6.58 -3.94 -6.46
N PHE A 217 5.36 -3.41 -6.42
CA PHE A 217 4.20 -4.10 -5.86
C PHE A 217 3.78 -5.36 -6.64
N ALA A 218 4.35 -5.60 -7.81
CA ALA A 218 4.13 -6.82 -8.57
C ALA A 218 5.08 -7.95 -8.14
N PHE A 219 6.12 -7.65 -7.35
CA PHE A 219 7.02 -8.65 -6.79
C PHE A 219 6.28 -9.55 -5.80
N ASN A 220 6.28 -10.85 -6.11
CA ASN A 220 5.70 -11.90 -5.29
C ASN A 220 6.63 -13.12 -5.32
N GLN A 221 7.52 -13.20 -4.34
CA GLN A 221 8.43 -14.33 -4.21
C GLN A 221 7.64 -15.64 -3.99
N ASP A 222 7.77 -16.57 -4.93
CA ASP A 222 7.21 -17.94 -4.88
C ASP A 222 5.68 -18.01 -4.70
N HIS A 223 4.94 -16.96 -5.09
CA HIS A 223 3.48 -16.84 -4.87
C HIS A 223 3.03 -16.88 -3.40
N ALA A 224 3.96 -16.81 -2.45
CA ALA A 224 3.67 -16.97 -1.03
C ALA A 224 3.23 -15.66 -0.35
N VAL A 225 3.42 -14.51 -1.01
CA VAL A 225 3.29 -13.19 -0.40
C VAL A 225 2.49 -12.25 -1.31
N GLY A 226 1.24 -11.99 -0.96
CA GLY A 226 0.37 -11.09 -1.72
C GLY A 226 0.55 -9.62 -1.33
N VAL A 227 0.65 -8.74 -2.32
CA VAL A 227 0.57 -7.29 -2.13
C VAL A 227 -0.89 -6.85 -2.21
N LEU A 228 -1.48 -6.52 -1.07
CA LEU A 228 -2.89 -6.15 -0.95
C LEU A 228 -3.04 -4.66 -0.60
N LEU A 229 -2.77 -3.79 -1.58
CA LEU A 229 -2.84 -2.34 -1.37
C LEU A 229 -4.27 -1.84 -1.13
N GLY A 230 -5.26 -2.32 -1.88
CA GLY A 230 -6.67 -1.91 -1.72
C GLY A 230 -7.17 -2.05 -0.27
N PRO A 231 -7.08 -3.25 0.33
CA PRO A 231 -7.47 -3.44 1.73
C PRO A 231 -6.67 -2.60 2.74
N LEU A 232 -5.37 -2.36 2.50
CA LEU A 232 -4.58 -1.45 3.35
C LEU A 232 -5.12 -0.01 3.27
N PHE A 233 -5.37 0.51 2.06
CA PHE A 233 -5.97 1.84 1.89
C PHE A 233 -7.34 1.93 2.57
N ASP A 234 -8.18 0.90 2.44
CA ASP A 234 -9.48 0.83 3.10
C ASP A 234 -9.37 0.77 4.63
N GLY A 235 -8.38 0.05 5.17
CA GLY A 235 -8.10 0.02 6.61
C GLY A 235 -7.66 1.38 7.13
N LEU A 236 -6.67 2.00 6.49
CA LEU A 236 -6.13 3.31 6.87
C LEU A 236 -7.18 4.42 6.76
N ALA A 237 -8.03 4.39 5.74
CA ALA A 237 -9.05 5.40 5.51
C ALA A 237 -10.13 5.43 6.61
N ARG A 238 -10.18 4.46 7.54
CA ARG A 238 -11.06 4.54 8.72
C ARG A 238 -10.57 5.53 9.77
N ASP A 239 -9.28 5.85 9.79
CA ASP A 239 -8.75 6.94 10.59
C ASP A 239 -8.88 8.28 9.81
N PRO A 240 -9.51 9.33 10.39
CA PRO A 240 -9.75 10.57 9.67
C PRO A 240 -8.48 11.35 9.35
N GLN A 241 -7.39 11.20 10.12
CA GLN A 241 -6.13 11.86 9.82
C GLN A 241 -5.42 11.15 8.65
N ALA A 242 -5.36 9.83 8.66
CA ALA A 242 -4.86 9.02 7.57
C ALA A 242 -5.64 9.27 6.27
N PHE A 243 -6.97 9.32 6.33
CA PHE A 243 -7.80 9.71 5.19
C PHE A 243 -7.43 11.10 4.66
N ALA A 244 -7.28 12.10 5.52
CA ALA A 244 -6.93 13.45 5.10
C ALA A 244 -5.56 13.51 4.41
N ILE A 245 -4.59 12.70 4.85
CA ILE A 245 -3.26 12.57 4.24
C ILE A 245 -3.37 11.94 2.84
N LEU A 246 -4.01 10.77 2.73
CA LEU A 246 -4.16 10.05 1.46
C LEU A 246 -4.97 10.86 0.45
N TYR A 247 -6.11 11.40 0.88
CA TYR A 247 -6.98 12.22 0.02
C TYR A 247 -6.35 13.56 -0.35
N GLY A 248 -5.53 14.14 0.53
CA GLY A 248 -4.69 15.29 0.20
C GLY A 248 -3.64 14.97 -0.85
N ALA A 249 -2.96 13.83 -0.72
CA ALA A 249 -1.93 13.37 -1.65
C ALA A 249 -2.49 13.14 -3.07
N GLU A 250 -3.65 12.49 -3.21
CA GLU A 250 -4.29 12.29 -4.51
C GLU A 250 -4.65 13.61 -5.20
N ARG A 251 -5.20 14.57 -4.45
CA ARG A 251 -5.52 15.91 -5.00
C ARG A 251 -4.25 16.67 -5.39
N ALA A 252 -3.18 16.54 -4.62
CA ALA A 252 -1.88 17.11 -4.95
C ALA A 252 -1.27 16.46 -6.20
N TYR A 253 -1.42 15.15 -6.33
CA TYR A 253 -0.94 14.36 -7.46
C TYR A 253 -1.71 14.70 -8.74
N LEU A 254 -3.03 14.89 -8.69
CA LEU A 254 -3.80 15.34 -9.85
C LEU A 254 -3.28 16.68 -10.38
N ALA A 255 -3.09 17.66 -9.48
CA ALA A 255 -2.55 18.96 -9.87
C ALA A 255 -1.14 18.84 -10.47
N HIS A 256 -0.31 17.95 -9.91
CA HIS A 256 1.03 17.66 -10.41
C HIS A 256 0.98 16.99 -11.79
N TYR A 257 0.06 16.07 -12.00
CA TYR A 257 -0.07 15.36 -13.25
C TYR A 257 -0.51 16.30 -14.38
N LEU A 258 -1.56 17.09 -14.13
CA LEU A 258 -2.13 18.03 -15.10
C LEU A 258 -1.12 19.10 -15.56
N GLU A 259 -0.32 19.68 -14.66
CA GLU A 259 0.63 20.74 -15.02
C GLU A 259 1.75 20.27 -15.98
N ARG A 260 1.92 18.96 -16.17
CA ARG A 260 2.92 18.35 -17.06
C ARG A 260 2.39 17.97 -18.43
N LEU A 261 1.07 17.85 -18.58
CA LEU A 261 0.45 17.56 -19.86
C LEU A 261 0.66 18.69 -20.87
N THR A 262 0.57 18.36 -22.16
CA THR A 262 0.54 19.35 -23.24
C THR A 262 -0.71 20.23 -23.16
N ASP A 263 -0.75 21.32 -23.91
CA ASP A 263 -1.96 22.16 -24.05
C ASP A 263 -3.11 21.42 -24.76
N LYS A 264 -2.85 20.24 -25.33
CA LYS A 264 -3.87 19.34 -25.88
C LYS A 264 -4.33 18.29 -24.88
N GLY A 265 -3.85 18.32 -23.62
CA GLY A 265 -4.16 17.29 -22.62
C GLY A 265 -3.65 15.90 -23.00
N THR A 266 -2.48 15.85 -23.63
CA THR A 266 -1.78 14.63 -24.05
C THR A 266 -0.44 14.51 -23.32
N ASP A 267 0.15 13.31 -23.36
CA ASP A 267 1.49 13.07 -22.80
C ASP A 267 2.56 13.74 -23.69
N PRO A 268 3.39 14.67 -23.15
CA PRO A 268 4.47 15.28 -23.92
C PRO A 268 5.58 14.31 -24.33
N GLY A 269 5.70 13.15 -23.66
CA GLY A 269 6.62 12.06 -23.98
C GLY A 269 6.00 10.97 -24.85
N TYR A 270 4.80 11.19 -25.40
CA TYR A 270 4.14 10.19 -26.24
C TYR A 270 4.99 9.87 -27.48
N HIS A 271 5.37 8.59 -27.59
CA HIS A 271 5.98 8.02 -28.77
C HIS A 271 4.96 7.07 -29.44
N PRO A 272 4.76 7.15 -30.78
CA PRO A 272 3.81 6.27 -31.46
C PRO A 272 4.24 4.80 -31.41
N GLY A 273 3.78 4.08 -30.40
CA GLY A 273 3.89 2.62 -30.32
C GLY A 273 2.91 1.92 -31.26
N LYS A 274 3.27 0.72 -31.71
CA LYS A 274 2.33 -0.19 -32.38
C LYS A 274 1.48 -0.88 -31.32
N GLY A 275 0.18 -0.63 -31.31
CA GLY A 275 -0.77 -1.40 -30.52
C GLY A 275 -0.99 -2.81 -31.10
N PRO A 276 -1.78 -3.65 -30.39
CA PRO A 276 -2.17 -4.96 -30.90
C PRO A 276 -2.77 -4.84 -32.30
N LYS A 277 -2.34 -5.73 -33.22
CA LYS A 277 -2.76 -5.72 -34.64
C LYS A 277 -2.30 -4.49 -35.45
N GLY A 278 -1.23 -3.82 -35.04
CA GLY A 278 -0.61 -2.73 -35.81
C GLY A 278 -1.39 -1.41 -35.80
N ARG A 279 -2.44 -1.28 -34.99
CA ARG A 279 -3.15 -0.01 -34.79
C ARG A 279 -2.28 0.93 -33.94
N LYS A 280 -2.21 2.21 -34.29
CA LYS A 280 -1.55 3.21 -33.44
C LYS A 280 -2.36 3.37 -32.16
N ASN A 281 -1.70 3.31 -31.01
CA ASN A 281 -2.34 3.74 -29.76
C ASN A 281 -2.69 5.24 -29.87
N PRO A 282 -3.80 5.72 -29.30
CA PRO A 282 -4.06 7.16 -29.26
C PRO A 282 -3.06 7.84 -28.32
N GLU A 283 -2.67 9.07 -28.66
CA GLU A 283 -1.76 9.91 -27.84
C GLU A 283 -2.31 10.25 -26.43
N THR A 284 -3.59 9.96 -26.20
CA THR A 284 -4.27 10.15 -24.91
C THR A 284 -4.29 8.89 -24.05
N ARG A 285 -3.94 7.70 -24.57
CA ARG A 285 -4.15 6.42 -23.88
C ARG A 285 -3.57 6.39 -22.46
N GLY A 286 -2.31 6.80 -22.31
CA GLY A 286 -1.64 6.83 -21.01
C GLY A 286 -2.30 7.83 -20.07
N VAL A 287 -2.59 9.03 -20.56
CA VAL A 287 -3.29 10.09 -19.81
C VAL A 287 -4.65 9.62 -19.32
N ASP A 288 -5.42 8.96 -20.19
CA ASP A 288 -6.76 8.50 -19.87
C ASP A 288 -6.70 7.39 -18.79
N SER A 289 -5.74 6.47 -18.87
CA SER A 289 -5.52 5.45 -17.84
C SER A 289 -5.15 6.05 -16.48
N ASP A 290 -4.25 7.04 -16.48
CA ASP A 290 -3.74 7.63 -15.23
C ASP A 290 -4.80 8.46 -14.52
N LEU A 291 -5.68 9.15 -15.28
CA LEU A 291 -6.82 9.86 -14.72
C LEU A 291 -7.86 8.88 -14.15
N ASP A 292 -8.11 7.75 -14.82
CA ASP A 292 -8.98 6.70 -14.30
C ASP A 292 -8.45 6.13 -12.97
N ASP A 293 -7.17 5.76 -12.91
CA ASP A 293 -6.53 5.24 -11.69
C ASP A 293 -6.64 6.22 -10.50
N LEU A 294 -6.35 7.50 -10.76
CA LEU A 294 -6.45 8.56 -9.74
C LEU A 294 -7.89 8.75 -9.25
N ALA A 295 -8.85 8.77 -10.18
CA ALA A 295 -10.26 8.90 -9.84
C ALA A 295 -10.78 7.71 -9.04
N ARG A 296 -10.36 6.49 -9.41
CA ARG A 296 -10.69 5.26 -8.68
C ARG A 296 -10.17 5.29 -7.26
N ARG A 297 -8.94 5.79 -7.04
CA ARG A 297 -8.38 5.91 -5.68
C ARG A 297 -9.23 6.85 -4.81
N VAL A 298 -9.60 8.02 -5.33
CA VAL A 298 -10.48 8.95 -4.63
C VAL A 298 -11.88 8.37 -4.40
N GLY A 299 -12.45 7.68 -5.39
CA GLY A 299 -13.73 6.97 -5.26
C GLY A 299 -13.68 5.89 -4.17
N GLY A 300 -12.60 5.11 -4.12
CA GLY A 300 -12.36 4.09 -3.10
C GLY A 300 -12.27 4.67 -1.68
N LEU A 301 -11.53 5.76 -1.48
CA LEU A 301 -11.50 6.47 -0.19
C LEU A 301 -12.90 6.92 0.25
N MET A 302 -13.67 7.54 -0.66
CA MET A 302 -15.03 8.00 -0.37
C MET A 302 -16.01 6.85 -0.12
N ARG A 303 -15.84 5.71 -0.81
CA ARG A 303 -16.59 4.47 -0.54
C ARG A 303 -16.33 3.99 0.86
N THR A 304 -15.07 3.93 1.29
CA THR A 304 -14.69 3.42 2.61
C THR A 304 -15.30 4.26 3.72
N ARG A 305 -15.17 5.59 3.63
CA ARG A 305 -15.88 6.54 4.52
C ARG A 305 -17.38 6.25 4.56
N SER A 306 -18.03 6.19 3.40
CA SER A 306 -19.49 6.03 3.31
C SER A 306 -19.97 4.66 3.78
N SER A 307 -19.15 3.62 3.63
CA SER A 307 -19.51 2.24 3.98
C SER A 307 -19.30 1.99 5.47
N ALA A 308 -18.22 2.50 6.05
CA ALA A 308 -18.01 2.44 7.49
C ALA A 308 -19.05 3.28 8.26
N ALA A 309 -19.51 4.41 7.71
CA ALA A 309 -20.63 5.17 8.28
C ALA A 309 -21.94 4.36 8.29
N ARG A 310 -22.29 3.76 7.14
CA ARG A 310 -23.50 2.93 7.01
C ARG A 310 -23.47 1.70 7.91
N ALA A 311 -22.29 1.13 8.15
CA ALA A 311 -22.09 0.00 9.06
C ALA A 311 -22.06 0.42 10.55
N GLY A 312 -22.18 1.71 10.88
CA GLY A 312 -22.13 2.19 12.25
C GLY A 312 -20.74 2.16 12.90
N HIS A 313 -19.69 1.98 12.10
CA HIS A 313 -18.30 1.96 12.58
C HIS A 313 -17.69 3.36 12.73
N LEU A 314 -18.35 4.41 12.23
CA LEU A 314 -17.94 5.79 12.42
C LEU A 314 -19.13 6.75 12.54
N ASP A 315 -18.97 7.77 13.39
CA ASP A 315 -19.81 8.98 13.36
C ASP A 315 -19.33 9.85 12.19
N LEU A 316 -20.16 9.94 11.15
CA LEU A 316 -19.84 10.64 9.91
C LEU A 316 -19.53 12.13 10.15
N ALA A 317 -20.27 12.79 11.04
CA ALA A 317 -20.09 14.21 11.27
C ALA A 317 -18.81 14.49 12.07
N ALA A 318 -18.50 13.65 13.07
CA ALA A 318 -17.24 13.75 13.82
C ALA A 318 -16.03 13.44 12.94
N TYR A 319 -16.15 12.40 12.11
CA TYR A 319 -15.13 12.01 11.14
C TYR A 319 -14.83 13.15 10.17
N ASP A 320 -15.85 13.72 9.52
CA ASP A 320 -15.69 14.82 8.55
C ASP A 320 -15.07 16.07 9.17
N ARG A 321 -15.48 16.41 10.40
CA ARG A 321 -14.87 17.52 11.15
C ARG A 321 -13.38 17.26 11.38
N SER A 322 -13.00 16.02 11.71
CA SER A 322 -11.61 15.65 11.89
C SER A 322 -10.81 15.69 10.59
N VAL A 323 -11.36 15.14 9.50
CA VAL A 323 -10.73 15.21 8.17
C VAL A 323 -10.49 16.67 7.77
N ARG A 324 -11.46 17.57 8.00
CA ARG A 324 -11.29 19.01 7.71
C ARG A 324 -10.16 19.64 8.51
N ARG A 325 -9.99 19.29 9.80
CA ARG A 325 -8.88 19.79 10.63
C ARG A 325 -7.50 19.34 10.12
N HIS A 326 -7.41 18.14 9.56
CA HIS A 326 -6.15 17.59 9.04
C HIS A 326 -5.91 17.89 7.56
N THR A 327 -6.90 18.48 6.86
CA THR A 327 -6.76 18.86 5.46
C THR A 327 -6.01 20.17 5.32
N ARG A 328 -4.85 20.14 4.65
CA ARG A 328 -3.99 21.32 4.46
C ARG A 328 -4.61 22.42 3.60
N GLY A 329 -5.36 22.05 2.55
CA GLY A 329 -5.90 23.02 1.59
C GLY A 329 -6.26 22.42 0.24
N ALA A 330 -6.37 23.30 -0.76
CA ALA A 330 -6.55 22.96 -2.17
C ALA A 330 -5.22 23.01 -2.93
N TYR A 331 -5.16 22.27 -4.03
CA TYR A 331 -4.01 22.23 -4.93
C TYR A 331 -4.44 22.68 -6.32
N ARG A 332 -3.63 23.50 -6.98
CA ARG A 332 -3.87 23.95 -8.35
C ARG A 332 -2.68 23.56 -9.21
N ALA A 333 -2.97 23.04 -10.40
CA ALA A 333 -1.98 22.85 -11.43
C ALA A 333 -1.42 24.21 -11.89
N ALA A 334 -0.14 24.26 -12.23
CA ALA A 334 0.46 25.46 -12.80
C ALA A 334 -0.24 25.88 -14.11
N PRO A 335 -0.35 27.20 -14.39
CA PRO A 335 -0.98 27.72 -15.61
C PRO A 335 -0.11 27.54 -16.86
N THR A 336 1.12 27.06 -16.72
CA THR A 336 2.07 26.76 -17.81
C THR A 336 2.55 25.32 -17.67
N ARG A 337 3.14 24.77 -18.75
CA ARG A 337 3.69 23.41 -18.70
C ARG A 337 4.97 23.38 -17.88
N LEU A 338 5.00 22.54 -16.85
CA LEU A 338 6.23 22.27 -16.10
C LEU A 338 6.94 21.04 -16.67
N THR A 339 8.26 21.13 -16.76
CA THR A 339 9.14 20.02 -17.18
C THR A 339 9.91 19.42 -15.99
N THR A 340 9.83 20.04 -14.82
CA THR A 340 10.47 19.54 -13.59
C THR A 340 9.83 18.23 -13.15
N ARG A 341 10.65 17.32 -12.61
CA ARG A 341 10.22 16.02 -12.10
C ARG A 341 10.68 15.90 -10.65
N PRO A 342 9.95 16.50 -9.70
CA PRO A 342 10.30 16.42 -8.29
C PRO A 342 10.18 14.97 -7.80
N PRO A 343 10.90 14.61 -6.72
CA PRO A 343 10.72 13.33 -6.08
C PRO A 343 9.27 13.12 -5.62
N MET A 344 8.80 11.87 -5.59
CA MET A 344 7.41 11.52 -5.26
C MET A 344 6.98 12.06 -3.90
N GLY A 345 7.88 12.05 -2.91
CA GLY A 345 7.62 12.62 -1.58
C GLY A 345 7.32 14.13 -1.64
N GLY A 346 7.92 14.83 -2.61
CA GLY A 346 7.70 16.24 -2.86
C GLY A 346 6.36 16.54 -3.54
N ILE A 347 5.75 15.56 -4.21
CA ILE A 347 4.43 15.70 -4.86
C ILE A 347 3.35 15.88 -3.80
N ALA A 348 3.23 14.94 -2.86
CA ALA A 348 2.25 15.01 -1.77
C ALA A 348 2.61 16.13 -0.76
N GLY A 349 3.91 16.41 -0.60
CA GLY A 349 4.43 17.49 0.23
C GLY A 349 4.14 18.89 -0.30
N ARG A 350 3.78 19.05 -1.59
CA ARG A 350 3.70 20.34 -2.28
C ARG A 350 2.91 21.42 -1.51
N PRO A 351 3.27 22.71 -1.65
CA PRO A 351 2.50 23.79 -1.06
C PRO A 351 1.05 23.82 -1.54
N VAL A 352 0.13 24.18 -0.63
CA VAL A 352 -1.28 24.39 -0.96
C VAL A 352 -1.46 25.72 -1.68
N SER A 353 -2.41 25.78 -2.61
CA SER A 353 -2.74 26.98 -3.39
C SER A 353 -3.79 27.87 -2.72
N GLY A 354 -4.32 27.45 -1.57
CA GLY A 354 -5.35 28.17 -0.82
C GLY A 354 -6.33 27.23 -0.11
N PRO A 355 -7.44 27.76 0.43
CA PRO A 355 -8.46 26.95 1.09
C PRO A 355 -9.22 26.07 0.09
N VAL A 356 -9.75 24.95 0.61
CA VAL A 356 -10.68 24.10 -0.14
C VAL A 356 -11.98 24.87 -0.39
N ARG A 357 -12.47 24.82 -1.64
CA ARG A 357 -13.76 25.41 -2.02
C ARG A 357 -14.79 24.32 -2.23
N GLY A 358 -16.04 24.60 -1.88
CA GLY A 358 -17.13 23.63 -1.96
C GLY A 358 -17.05 22.58 -0.84
N ASP A 359 -17.79 21.49 -1.01
CA ASP A 359 -17.71 20.38 -0.07
C ASP A 359 -16.42 19.57 -0.29
N LEU A 360 -15.64 19.40 0.78
CA LEU A 360 -14.43 18.57 0.78
C LEU A 360 -14.77 17.09 0.58
N MET A 361 -15.94 16.65 1.06
CA MET A 361 -16.36 15.25 0.94
C MET A 361 -16.99 14.94 -0.43
N ASP A 362 -17.21 15.94 -1.28
CA ASP A 362 -17.59 15.73 -2.67
C ASP A 362 -16.33 15.50 -3.53
N GLY A 363 -15.81 14.26 -3.46
CA GLY A 363 -14.58 13.88 -4.15
C GLY A 363 -14.61 14.13 -5.66
N ARG A 364 -15.75 13.84 -6.30
CA ARG A 364 -15.98 14.04 -7.74
C ARG A 364 -15.87 15.52 -8.12
N GLU A 365 -16.50 16.39 -7.34
CA GLU A 365 -16.45 17.83 -7.57
C GLU A 365 -15.05 18.40 -7.32
N GLN A 366 -14.33 17.92 -6.30
CA GLN A 366 -12.94 18.35 -6.04
C GLN A 366 -11.99 18.01 -7.20
N LEU A 367 -12.13 16.82 -7.80
CA LEU A 367 -11.38 16.42 -8.99
C LEU A 367 -11.75 17.29 -10.21
N SER A 368 -13.05 17.44 -10.47
CA SER A 368 -13.57 18.21 -11.60
C SER A 368 -13.14 19.67 -11.55
N ARG A 369 -13.20 20.32 -10.38
CA ARG A 369 -12.76 21.71 -10.20
C ARG A 369 -11.28 21.91 -10.53
N THR A 370 -10.43 20.94 -10.17
CA THR A 370 -9.00 21.01 -10.45
C THR A 370 -8.73 20.88 -11.95
N LEU A 371 -9.40 19.92 -12.61
CA LEU A 371 -9.33 19.74 -14.06
C LEU A 371 -9.85 20.97 -14.82
N ASP A 372 -11.03 21.46 -14.48
CA ASP A 372 -11.68 22.60 -15.16
C ASP A 372 -10.83 23.87 -15.05
N ALA A 373 -10.25 24.12 -13.87
CA ALA A 373 -9.39 25.28 -13.64
C ALA A 373 -8.12 25.22 -14.49
N TRP A 374 -7.48 24.04 -14.56
CA TRP A 374 -6.31 23.79 -15.39
C TRP A 374 -6.63 23.91 -16.88
N ALA A 375 -7.70 23.24 -17.34
CA ALA A 375 -8.09 23.22 -18.74
C ALA A 375 -8.40 24.63 -19.26
N LYS A 376 -9.09 25.44 -18.44
CA LYS A 376 -9.34 26.85 -18.75
C LYS A 376 -8.04 27.65 -18.84
N ALA A 377 -7.13 27.49 -17.88
CA ALA A 377 -5.86 28.23 -17.85
C ALA A 377 -4.96 27.89 -19.05
N ARG A 378 -4.91 26.60 -19.42
CA ARG A 378 -4.08 26.07 -20.52
C ARG A 378 -4.75 26.11 -21.89
N LYS A 379 -5.99 26.60 -21.96
CA LYS A 379 -6.80 26.65 -23.20
C LYS A 379 -6.91 25.27 -23.87
N VAL A 380 -7.08 24.24 -23.06
CA VAL A 380 -7.24 22.86 -23.54
C VAL A 380 -8.51 22.78 -24.40
N PRO A 381 -8.49 22.07 -25.55
CA PRO A 381 -9.68 21.93 -26.39
C PRO A 381 -10.88 21.45 -25.58
N ALA A 382 -12.04 22.10 -25.73
CA ALA A 382 -13.23 21.82 -24.92
C ALA A 382 -13.65 20.35 -24.98
N ALA A 383 -13.59 19.74 -26.18
CA ALA A 383 -13.88 18.32 -26.38
C ALA A 383 -12.93 17.42 -25.57
N ARG A 384 -11.64 17.78 -25.48
CA ARG A 384 -10.67 17.03 -24.68
C ARG A 384 -10.92 17.19 -23.19
N ALA A 385 -11.15 18.41 -22.72
CA ALA A 385 -11.46 18.66 -21.31
C ALA A 385 -12.72 17.90 -20.87
N ALA A 386 -13.76 17.86 -21.72
CA ALA A 386 -14.96 17.06 -21.48
C ALA A 386 -14.67 15.55 -21.40
N ALA A 387 -13.84 15.01 -22.30
CA ALA A 387 -13.44 13.61 -22.27
C ALA A 387 -12.66 13.25 -20.98
N MET A 388 -11.69 14.09 -20.58
CA MET A 388 -10.95 13.91 -19.33
C MET A 388 -11.87 13.97 -18.11
N ARG A 389 -12.88 14.85 -18.12
CA ARG A 389 -13.88 14.94 -17.05
C ARG A 389 -14.71 13.68 -16.96
N GLN A 390 -15.14 13.13 -18.10
CA GLN A 390 -15.89 11.88 -18.15
C GLN A 390 -15.07 10.71 -17.58
N ILE A 391 -13.78 10.63 -17.91
CA ILE A 391 -12.88 9.60 -17.38
C ILE A 391 -12.76 9.70 -15.86
N LEU A 392 -12.55 10.90 -15.32
CA LEU A 392 -12.51 11.11 -13.87
C LEU A 392 -13.84 10.73 -13.20
N ASP A 393 -14.95 11.00 -13.87
CA ASP A 393 -16.27 10.67 -13.36
C ASP A 393 -16.53 9.16 -13.32
N ASP A 394 -16.26 8.48 -14.44
CA ASP A 394 -16.46 7.04 -14.59
C ASP A 394 -15.59 6.25 -13.61
N GLY A 395 -14.30 6.59 -13.50
CA GLY A 395 -13.38 5.96 -12.56
C GLY A 395 -13.80 6.17 -11.10
N TYR A 396 -14.21 7.40 -10.75
CA TYR A 396 -14.72 7.71 -9.42
C TYR A 396 -15.98 6.90 -9.09
N ILE A 397 -16.98 6.90 -9.98
CA ILE A 397 -18.26 6.21 -9.77
C ILE A 397 -18.04 4.70 -9.67
N TRP A 398 -17.20 4.14 -10.54
CA TRP A 398 -16.90 2.71 -10.55
C TRP A 398 -16.32 2.25 -9.21
N ALA A 399 -15.29 2.93 -8.72
CA ALA A 399 -14.67 2.59 -7.44
C ALA A 399 -15.58 2.92 -6.25
N PHE A 400 -16.33 4.03 -6.32
CA PHE A 400 -17.26 4.42 -5.26
C PHE A 400 -18.37 3.38 -5.06
N ARG A 401 -18.87 2.78 -6.14
CA ARG A 401 -19.93 1.75 -6.12
C ARG A 401 -19.46 0.35 -5.74
N GLY A 402 -18.16 0.14 -5.54
CA GLY A 402 -17.59 -1.15 -5.13
C GLY A 402 -17.01 -1.99 -6.26
N GLY A 403 -16.63 -1.37 -7.38
CA GLY A 403 -15.62 -1.98 -8.25
C GLY A 403 -14.36 -2.29 -7.42
N SER A 404 -13.88 -3.53 -7.46
CA SER A 404 -12.71 -3.95 -6.70
C SER A 404 -11.49 -3.15 -7.15
N THR A 405 -10.98 -2.25 -6.30
CA THR A 405 -9.66 -1.63 -6.49
C THR A 405 -8.58 -2.69 -6.35
#